data_AF-A0A377WPZ9-F1
#
_entry.id   AF-A0A377WPZ9-F1
#
_cell.length_a   1.000
_cell.length_b   1.000
_cell.length_c   1.000
_cell.angle_alpha   90.00
_cell.angle_beta   90.00
_cell.angle_gamma   90.00
#
_symmetry.space_group_name_H-M   'P 1'
#
loop_
_entity.id
_entity.type
_entity.pdbx_description
1 polymer ?
#
loop_
_entity_poly.entity_id
_entity_poly.type
_entity_poly.pdbx_seq_one_letter_code
_entity_poly.pdbx_strand_id
1 'polypeptide(L)'
;MKVWPVKHSPLLRQPERFIARSELQALIRNVTQNLVNIKDESGQFLLRLDDGRVIDTKGWAGWEWTHGVGLYGIYQYYQQTGDIEMRDIIDRWFADRFAEGATTKNVNTMAPFLTLAYRFEETGRMAYLPWLESWAEWAMHEIPRTEQGGMQHMTLAEENHQQMWDDTLMMTVLPLAKIGKLLNRPQYVEEATYQFLLHVQNLMDRETGLWFHGWNYEGRHNFARARWARGNSWLTMVIPDFWNWWISPRGTRYGAI
;
A
#
# COMPACT_ATOMS: atom_id res chain seq x y z
N MET A 1 -25.57 40.36 -26.70
CA MET A 1 -24.45 39.41 -26.60
C MET A 1 -24.70 38.25 -27.53
N LYS A 2 -23.70 37.82 -28.31
CA LYS A 2 -23.78 36.59 -29.11
C LYS A 2 -23.53 35.38 -28.21
N VAL A 3 -24.48 34.43 -28.15
CA VAL A 3 -24.40 33.23 -27.31
C VAL A 3 -24.46 31.98 -28.20
N TRP A 4 -23.56 31.03 -27.97
CA TRP A 4 -23.50 29.78 -28.71
C TRP A 4 -24.24 28.66 -27.96
N PRO A 5 -25.15 27.92 -28.61
CA PRO A 5 -25.95 26.89 -27.93
C PRO A 5 -25.17 25.58 -27.78
N VAL A 6 -24.55 25.36 -26.61
CA VAL A 6 -23.77 24.13 -26.35
C VAL A 6 -24.39 23.16 -25.34
N LYS A 7 -25.30 23.63 -24.49
CA LYS A 7 -25.85 22.86 -23.34
C LYS A 7 -26.57 21.55 -23.72
N HIS A 8 -27.15 21.49 -24.93
CA HIS A 8 -27.91 20.33 -25.40
C HIS A 8 -27.02 19.19 -25.93
N SER A 9 -25.78 19.49 -26.31
CA SER A 9 -24.88 18.49 -26.90
C SER A 9 -24.12 17.75 -25.82
N PRO A 10 -24.21 16.40 -25.76
CA PRO A 10 -23.42 15.59 -24.83
C PRO A 10 -21.91 15.79 -24.99
N LEU A 11 -21.46 16.16 -26.20
CA LEU A 11 -20.06 16.36 -26.53
C LEU A 11 -19.53 17.75 -26.16
N LEU A 12 -20.41 18.77 -26.17
CA LEU A 12 -20.00 20.17 -25.99
C LEU A 12 -20.36 20.73 -24.61
N ARG A 13 -21.30 20.10 -23.89
CA ARG A 13 -21.62 20.52 -22.53
C ARG A 13 -20.42 20.29 -21.62
N GLN A 14 -20.14 21.26 -20.77
CA GLN A 14 -19.12 21.09 -19.74
C GLN A 14 -19.49 19.91 -18.82
N PRO A 15 -18.49 19.23 -18.22
CA PRO A 15 -18.75 18.21 -17.22
C PRO A 15 -19.55 18.76 -16.06
N GLU A 16 -20.56 18.00 -15.63
CA GLU A 16 -21.28 18.28 -14.38
C GLU A 16 -20.45 17.73 -13.22
N ARG A 17 -20.06 18.61 -12.29
CA ARG A 17 -19.22 18.26 -11.13
C ARG A 17 -19.98 18.61 -9.88
N PHE A 18 -20.21 17.62 -9.01
CA PHE A 18 -20.93 17.80 -7.75
C PHE A 18 -20.07 18.48 -6.66
N ILE A 19 -18.75 18.51 -6.81
CA ILE A 19 -17.80 19.15 -5.91
C ILE A 19 -16.76 19.94 -6.71
N ALA A 20 -16.44 21.16 -6.28
CA ALA A 20 -15.38 21.93 -6.91
C ALA A 20 -14.00 21.38 -6.51
N ARG A 21 -13.00 21.58 -7.38
CA ARG A 21 -11.63 21.13 -7.12
C ARG A 21 -11.06 21.69 -5.81
N SER A 22 -11.32 22.97 -5.51
CA SER A 22 -10.85 23.63 -4.29
C SER A 22 -11.45 23.02 -3.03
N GLU A 23 -12.74 22.67 -3.06
CA GLU A 23 -13.45 22.02 -1.95
C GLU A 23 -12.91 20.61 -1.72
N LEU A 24 -12.69 19.85 -2.80
CA LEU A 24 -12.09 18.51 -2.72
C LEU A 24 -10.66 18.55 -2.16
N GLN A 25 -9.83 19.48 -2.60
CA GLN A 25 -8.48 19.66 -2.06
C GLN A 25 -8.49 20.04 -0.57
N ALA A 26 -9.41 20.91 -0.16
CA ALA A 26 -9.58 21.26 1.25
C ALA A 26 -10.03 20.05 2.08
N LEU A 27 -10.96 19.24 1.55
CA LEU A 27 -11.42 18.03 2.20
C LEU A 27 -10.30 17.00 2.37
N ILE A 28 -9.48 16.77 1.34
CA ILE A 28 -8.34 15.85 1.41
C ILE A 28 -7.35 16.33 2.49
N ARG A 29 -7.00 17.62 2.52
CA ARG A 29 -6.14 18.18 3.58
C ARG A 29 -6.72 18.00 4.97
N ASN A 30 -8.03 18.19 5.14
CA ASN A 30 -8.69 18.01 6.44
C ASN A 30 -8.68 16.54 6.90
N VAL A 31 -8.87 15.59 5.98
CA VAL A 31 -8.75 14.15 6.27
C VAL A 31 -7.30 13.79 6.62
N THR A 32 -6.30 14.31 5.89
CA THR A 32 -4.90 14.11 6.24
C THR A 32 -4.58 14.70 7.61
N GLN A 33 -5.08 15.90 7.92
CA GLN A 33 -4.89 16.50 9.24
C GLN A 33 -5.48 15.61 10.34
N ASN A 34 -6.66 15.03 10.14
CA ASN A 34 -7.22 14.08 11.09
C ASN A 34 -6.31 12.84 11.25
N LEU A 35 -5.91 12.22 10.13
CA LEU A 35 -5.08 11.02 10.10
C LEU A 35 -3.78 11.19 10.91
N VAL A 36 -3.02 12.27 10.66
CA VAL A 36 -1.72 12.48 11.31
C VAL A 36 -1.82 12.93 12.76
N ASN A 37 -3.03 13.23 13.25
CA ASN A 37 -3.31 13.58 14.64
C ASN A 37 -4.01 12.46 15.43
N ILE A 38 -4.22 11.28 14.83
CA ILE A 38 -4.67 10.10 15.57
C ILE A 38 -3.60 9.75 16.62
N LYS A 39 -4.06 9.49 17.85
CA LYS A 39 -3.23 9.17 19.01
C LYS A 39 -4.04 8.37 20.03
N ASP A 40 -3.35 7.54 20.81
CA ASP A 40 -3.90 6.85 21.97
C ASP A 40 -3.23 7.35 23.24
N GLU A 41 -3.64 8.54 23.71
CA GLU A 41 -3.04 9.17 24.91
C GLU A 41 -3.21 8.32 26.17
N SER A 42 -4.26 7.49 26.23
CA SER A 42 -4.54 6.62 27.36
C SER A 42 -3.72 5.32 27.35
N GLY A 43 -3.17 4.94 26.20
CA GLY A 43 -2.54 3.64 25.97
C GLY A 43 -3.53 2.47 26.02
N GLN A 44 -4.82 2.70 25.76
CA GLN A 44 -5.89 1.69 25.81
C GLN A 44 -5.67 0.57 24.79
N PHE A 45 -5.07 0.87 23.64
CA PHE A 45 -4.94 -0.01 22.48
C PHE A 45 -3.49 -0.43 22.21
N LEU A 46 -2.59 -0.25 23.17
CA LEU A 46 -1.21 -0.71 23.07
C LEU A 46 -1.18 -2.24 22.89
N LEU A 47 -0.55 -2.70 21.81
CA LEU A 47 -0.28 -4.11 21.59
C LEU A 47 0.89 -4.53 22.47
N ARG A 48 0.71 -5.57 23.27
CA ARG A 48 1.73 -6.10 24.18
C ARG A 48 2.10 -7.51 23.74
N LEU A 49 3.40 -7.73 23.52
CA LEU A 49 3.96 -9.03 23.17
C LEU A 49 4.70 -9.61 24.38
N ASP A 50 4.80 -10.94 24.43
CA ASP A 50 5.45 -11.67 25.53
C ASP A 50 6.98 -11.52 25.55
N ASP A 51 7.58 -11.05 24.46
CA ASP A 51 8.98 -10.64 24.37
C ASP A 51 9.29 -9.25 24.97
N GLY A 52 8.28 -8.59 25.56
CA GLY A 52 8.40 -7.31 26.23
C GLY A 52 8.15 -6.08 25.36
N ARG A 53 7.92 -6.24 24.05
CA ARG A 53 7.54 -5.12 23.18
C ARG A 53 6.15 -4.57 23.52
N VAL A 54 6.04 -3.24 23.50
CA VAL A 54 4.78 -2.51 23.65
C VAL A 54 4.66 -1.54 22.48
N ILE A 55 3.63 -1.73 21.65
CA ILE A 55 3.54 -1.10 20.33
C ILE A 55 2.27 -0.25 20.25
N ASP A 56 2.44 1.04 19.94
CA ASP A 56 1.35 1.94 19.62
C ASP A 56 0.89 1.69 18.18
N THR A 57 -0.27 1.04 18.05
CA THR A 57 -0.90 0.71 16.76
C THR A 57 -1.82 1.82 16.24
N LYS A 58 -1.98 2.92 16.98
CA LYS A 58 -2.93 4.01 16.67
C LYS A 58 -2.23 5.29 16.29
N GLY A 59 -1.26 5.73 17.08
CA GLY A 59 -0.60 7.00 16.90
C GLY A 59 0.10 7.14 15.55
N TRP A 60 0.19 8.37 15.03
CA TRP A 60 1.01 8.65 13.83
C TRP A 60 2.50 8.33 14.05
N ALA A 61 2.94 8.30 15.31
CA ALA A 61 4.28 7.85 15.71
C ALA A 61 4.49 6.32 15.60
N GLY A 62 3.43 5.53 15.37
CA GLY A 62 3.53 4.08 15.18
C GLY A 62 4.09 3.69 13.81
N TRP A 63 4.25 2.38 13.61
CA TRP A 63 4.68 1.77 12.35
C TRP A 63 3.87 0.51 12.03
N GLU A 64 2.75 0.72 11.34
CA GLU A 64 1.82 -0.32 10.92
C GLU A 64 1.47 -0.19 9.42
N TRP A 65 0.76 -1.19 8.88
CA TRP A 65 0.27 -1.15 7.50
C TRP A 65 -0.63 0.07 7.22
N THR A 66 -1.35 0.55 8.23
CA THR A 66 -2.18 1.76 8.15
C THR A 66 -1.36 2.99 7.81
N HIS A 67 -0.15 3.11 8.35
CA HIS A 67 0.77 4.19 8.01
C HIS A 67 1.27 4.02 6.58
N GLY A 68 1.55 2.80 6.14
CA GLY A 68 1.91 2.53 4.74
C GLY A 68 0.86 3.02 3.73
N VAL A 69 -0.41 2.69 3.98
CA VAL A 69 -1.54 3.14 3.16
C VAL A 69 -1.73 4.67 3.26
N GLY A 70 -1.67 5.23 4.46
CA GLY A 70 -1.79 6.67 4.69
C GLY A 70 -0.70 7.48 3.98
N LEU A 71 0.56 7.08 4.14
CA LEU A 71 1.71 7.66 3.47
C LEU A 71 1.58 7.59 1.95
N TYR A 72 1.06 6.47 1.42
CA TYR A 72 0.87 6.32 -0.03
C TYR A 72 -0.23 7.24 -0.57
N GLY A 73 -1.34 7.41 0.15
CA GLY A 73 -2.37 8.39 -0.22
C GLY A 73 -1.86 9.84 -0.19
N ILE A 74 -1.12 10.21 0.86
CA ILE A 74 -0.46 11.52 0.99
C ILE A 74 0.55 11.71 -0.15
N TYR A 75 1.29 10.66 -0.50
CA TYR A 75 2.25 10.67 -1.59
C TYR A 75 1.60 10.92 -2.94
N GLN A 76 0.53 10.20 -3.28
CA GLN A 76 -0.18 10.41 -4.54
C GLN A 76 -0.71 11.84 -4.66
N TYR A 77 -1.23 12.41 -3.56
CA TYR A 77 -1.68 13.80 -3.55
C TYR A 77 -0.50 14.78 -3.77
N TYR A 78 0.62 14.58 -3.08
CA TYR A 78 1.85 15.36 -3.30
C TYR A 78 2.33 15.23 -4.76
N GLN A 79 2.38 14.02 -5.31
CA GLN A 79 2.83 13.77 -6.67
C GLN A 79 1.97 14.51 -7.70
N GLN A 80 0.65 14.56 -7.49
CA GLN A 80 -0.29 15.23 -8.39
C GLN A 80 -0.25 16.76 -8.28
N THR A 81 0.01 17.31 -7.10
CA THR A 81 -0.20 18.74 -6.81
C THR A 81 1.08 19.53 -6.53
N GLY A 82 2.17 18.86 -6.16
CA GLY A 82 3.40 19.47 -5.66
C GLY A 82 3.27 20.06 -4.25
N ASP A 83 2.22 19.73 -3.49
CA ASP A 83 1.97 20.26 -2.15
C ASP A 83 3.10 19.87 -1.17
N ILE A 84 3.87 20.88 -0.75
CA ILE A 84 5.08 20.69 0.06
C ILE A 84 4.75 20.25 1.48
N GLU A 85 3.62 20.65 2.05
CA GLU A 85 3.24 20.23 3.40
C GLU A 85 3.00 18.71 3.44
N MET A 86 2.37 18.17 2.40
CA MET A 86 2.13 16.74 2.22
C MET A 86 3.44 15.96 2.07
N ARG A 87 4.40 16.49 1.28
CA ARG A 87 5.74 15.93 1.17
C ARG A 87 6.45 15.89 2.53
N ASP A 88 6.38 16.98 3.28
CA ASP A 88 7.12 17.12 4.54
C ASP A 88 6.52 16.24 5.66
N ILE A 89 5.24 15.90 5.59
CA ILE A 89 4.64 14.86 6.46
C ILE A 89 5.32 13.50 6.21
N ILE A 90 5.47 13.10 4.94
CA ILE A 90 6.10 11.83 4.57
C ILE A 90 7.56 11.80 5.00
N ASP A 91 8.31 12.83 4.62
CA ASP A 91 9.74 12.91 4.89
C ASP A 91 10.05 12.92 6.40
N ARG A 92 9.23 13.60 7.22
CA ARG A 92 9.35 13.58 8.69
C ARG A 92 9.04 12.22 9.27
N TRP A 93 7.96 11.56 8.83
CA TRP A 93 7.61 10.25 9.37
C TRP A 93 8.75 9.23 9.19
N PHE A 94 9.36 9.17 8.00
CA PHE A 94 10.50 8.29 7.78
C PHE A 94 11.73 8.70 8.59
N ALA A 95 12.03 10.01 8.67
CA ALA A 95 13.15 10.48 9.46
C ALA A 95 13.03 10.07 10.95
N ASP A 96 11.84 10.26 11.53
CA ASP A 96 11.58 9.92 12.93
C ASP A 96 11.67 8.40 13.17
N ARG A 97 11.02 7.58 12.33
CA ARG A 97 11.06 6.10 12.46
C ARG A 97 12.45 5.53 12.25
N PHE A 98 13.23 6.07 11.32
CA PHE A 98 14.60 5.58 11.10
C PHE A 98 15.56 6.01 12.22
N ALA A 99 15.30 7.14 12.90
CA ALA A 99 16.05 7.54 14.07
C ALA A 99 15.75 6.68 15.31
N GLU A 100 14.51 6.21 15.46
CA GLU A 100 14.11 5.27 16.51
C GLU A 100 14.67 3.86 16.29
N GLY A 101 14.83 3.45 15.03
CA GLY A 101 15.30 2.14 14.63
C GLY A 101 14.23 1.30 13.96
N ALA A 102 14.65 0.22 13.29
CA ALA A 102 13.75 -0.62 12.53
C ALA A 102 12.76 -1.37 13.45
N THR A 103 11.49 -1.42 13.04
CA THR A 103 10.55 -2.43 13.56
C THR A 103 10.86 -3.82 12.99
N THR A 104 10.24 -4.86 13.53
CA THR A 104 10.34 -6.22 12.99
C THR A 104 9.63 -6.33 11.65
N LYS A 105 10.25 -7.05 10.71
CA LYS A 105 9.70 -7.26 9.36
C LYS A 105 8.58 -8.30 9.38
N ASN A 106 7.42 -7.92 8.84
CA ASN A 106 6.27 -8.79 8.63
C ASN A 106 5.46 -8.23 7.45
N VAL A 107 4.37 -8.93 7.07
CA VAL A 107 3.58 -8.56 5.89
C VAL A 107 3.06 -7.11 5.93
N ASN A 108 2.76 -6.60 7.13
CA ASN A 108 2.17 -5.29 7.35
C ASN A 108 3.20 -4.17 7.38
N THR A 109 4.32 -4.38 8.09
CA THR A 109 5.34 -3.35 8.29
C THR A 109 6.15 -3.05 7.02
N MET A 110 6.00 -3.89 5.98
CA MET A 110 6.56 -3.68 4.63
C MET A 110 5.82 -2.58 3.84
N ALA A 111 4.57 -2.27 4.18
CA ALA A 111 3.74 -1.36 3.37
C ALA A 111 4.32 0.07 3.17
N PRO A 112 4.93 0.73 4.18
CA PRO A 112 5.54 2.05 3.99
C PRO A 112 6.64 2.09 2.93
N PHE A 113 7.30 0.97 2.64
CA PHE A 113 8.42 0.93 1.68
C PHE A 113 8.00 1.19 0.24
N LEU A 114 6.73 1.03 -0.10
CA LEU A 114 6.19 1.50 -1.38
C LEU A 114 6.42 3.01 -1.54
N THR A 115 6.02 3.79 -0.54
CA THR A 115 6.20 5.25 -0.54
C THR A 115 7.66 5.62 -0.43
N LEU A 116 8.45 4.93 0.41
CA LEU A 116 9.88 5.20 0.54
C LEU A 116 10.62 5.05 -0.80
N ALA A 117 10.29 4.02 -1.57
CA ALA A 117 10.89 3.77 -2.87
C ALA A 117 10.61 4.92 -3.86
N TYR A 118 9.40 5.45 -3.89
CA TYR A 118 9.10 6.66 -4.66
C TYR A 118 9.87 7.90 -4.18
N ARG A 119 9.95 8.10 -2.86
CA ARG A 119 10.75 9.21 -2.31
C ARG A 119 12.24 9.06 -2.64
N PHE A 120 12.78 7.85 -2.63
CA PHE A 120 14.17 7.60 -3.05
C PHE A 120 14.38 7.91 -4.53
N GLU A 121 13.46 7.50 -5.40
CA GLU A 121 13.50 7.80 -6.84
C GLU A 121 13.57 9.31 -7.13
N GLU A 122 12.82 10.11 -6.38
CA GLU A 122 12.81 11.57 -6.56
C GLU A 122 14.02 12.28 -5.94
N THR A 123 14.51 11.79 -4.80
CA THR A 123 15.49 12.52 -3.98
C THR A 123 16.91 12.01 -4.10
N GLY A 124 17.11 10.75 -4.52
CA GLY A 124 18.41 10.10 -4.51
C GLY A 124 19.06 10.00 -3.12
N ARG A 125 18.28 10.12 -2.03
CA ARG A 125 18.81 10.06 -0.66
C ARG A 125 19.39 8.69 -0.36
N MET A 126 20.71 8.55 -0.50
CA MET A 126 21.43 7.28 -0.33
C MET A 126 21.22 6.61 1.03
N ALA A 127 20.87 7.38 2.06
CA ALA A 127 20.50 6.84 3.37
C ALA A 127 19.26 5.92 3.34
N TYR A 128 18.39 6.03 2.33
CA TYR A 128 17.22 5.14 2.17
C TYR A 128 17.56 3.82 1.50
N LEU A 129 18.68 3.74 0.77
CA LEU A 129 19.02 2.54 -0.01
C LEU A 129 19.17 1.27 0.86
N PRO A 130 19.90 1.29 2.00
CA PRO A 130 20.02 0.10 2.84
C PRO A 130 18.68 -0.40 3.38
N TRP A 131 17.74 0.51 3.62
CA TRP A 131 16.40 0.16 4.07
C TRP A 131 15.62 -0.55 2.96
N LEU A 132 15.62 0.01 1.75
CA LEU A 132 14.95 -0.60 0.59
C LEU A 132 15.52 -1.99 0.28
N GLU A 133 16.86 -2.13 0.30
CA GLU A 133 17.53 -3.39 0.04
C GLU A 133 17.24 -4.42 1.14
N SER A 134 17.38 -4.06 2.41
CA SER A 134 17.16 -5.00 3.53
C SER A 134 15.73 -5.53 3.57
N TRP A 135 14.73 -4.68 3.33
CA TRP A 135 13.33 -5.08 3.38
C TRP A 135 12.89 -5.86 2.15
N ALA A 136 13.41 -5.53 0.96
CA ALA A 136 13.14 -6.32 -0.24
C ALA A 136 13.83 -7.69 -0.22
N GLU A 137 15.07 -7.78 0.25
CA GLU A 137 15.77 -9.06 0.42
C GLU A 137 15.05 -9.97 1.41
N TRP A 138 14.55 -9.42 2.53
CA TRP A 138 13.70 -10.17 3.44
C TRP A 138 12.44 -10.69 2.75
N ALA A 139 11.75 -9.83 1.99
CA ALA A 139 10.53 -10.22 1.28
C ALA A 139 10.78 -11.28 0.19
N MET A 140 12.00 -11.40 -0.32
CA MET A 140 12.40 -12.43 -1.28
C MET A 140 12.81 -13.75 -0.62
N HIS A 141 13.61 -13.67 0.44
CA HIS A 141 14.41 -14.81 0.90
C HIS A 141 14.10 -15.26 2.32
N GLU A 142 13.47 -14.44 3.15
CA GLU A 142 13.30 -14.70 4.59
C GLU A 142 11.84 -14.73 5.04
N ILE A 143 10.94 -14.00 4.37
CA ILE A 143 9.51 -14.08 4.68
C ILE A 143 9.04 -15.54 4.51
N PRO A 144 8.28 -16.12 5.47
CA PRO A 144 7.84 -17.49 5.37
C PRO A 144 6.99 -17.73 4.12
N ARG A 145 7.13 -18.94 3.57
CA ARG A 145 6.39 -19.37 2.39
C ARG A 145 5.39 -20.47 2.75
N THR A 146 4.20 -20.38 2.18
CA THR A 146 3.23 -21.48 2.19
C THR A 146 3.64 -22.56 1.19
N GLU A 147 2.87 -23.65 1.12
CA GLU A 147 2.88 -24.54 -0.03
C GLU A 147 2.81 -23.72 -1.34
N GLN A 148 3.48 -24.24 -2.36
CA GLN A 148 3.63 -23.58 -3.67
C GLN A 148 4.40 -22.25 -3.62
N GLY A 149 5.05 -21.86 -2.51
CA GLY A 149 5.87 -20.66 -2.48
C GLY A 149 5.08 -19.36 -2.33
N GLY A 150 3.82 -19.40 -1.89
CA GLY A 150 3.06 -18.20 -1.59
C GLY A 150 3.63 -17.43 -0.39
N MET A 151 3.61 -16.09 -0.42
CA MET A 151 3.96 -15.29 0.76
C MET A 151 2.97 -15.58 1.88
N GLN A 152 3.45 -16.12 3.00
CA GLN A 152 2.60 -16.36 4.17
C GLN A 152 2.24 -15.02 4.83
N HIS A 153 0.99 -14.87 5.26
CA HIS A 153 0.51 -13.66 5.93
C HIS A 153 0.94 -13.58 7.40
N MET A 154 2.24 -13.70 7.67
CA MET A 154 2.81 -13.54 9.00
C MET A 154 2.68 -12.08 9.44
N THR A 155 2.06 -11.87 10.61
CA THR A 155 1.91 -10.54 11.22
C THR A 155 2.86 -10.40 12.41
N LEU A 156 2.70 -9.32 13.17
CA LEU A 156 3.50 -9.05 14.35
C LEU A 156 3.27 -10.05 15.51
N ALA A 157 2.05 -10.58 15.63
CA ALA A 157 1.64 -11.43 16.76
C ALA A 157 1.32 -12.87 16.35
N GLU A 158 1.11 -13.13 15.06
CA GLU A 158 0.63 -14.43 14.57
C GLU A 158 1.45 -14.87 13.36
N GLU A 159 1.91 -16.13 13.39
CA GLU A 159 2.60 -16.73 12.25
C GLU A 159 1.68 -16.92 11.04
N ASN A 160 0.39 -17.23 11.29
CA ASN A 160 -0.60 -17.60 10.27
C ASN A 160 -0.08 -18.71 9.33
N HIS A 161 0.37 -19.80 9.94
CA HIS A 161 0.99 -20.94 9.24
C HIS A 161 0.14 -21.41 8.05
N GLN A 162 0.76 -21.52 6.87
CA GLN A 162 0.13 -21.95 5.62
C GLN A 162 -1.00 -21.05 5.08
N GLN A 163 -1.13 -19.81 5.56
CA GLN A 163 -2.20 -18.92 5.14
C GLN A 163 -1.77 -17.83 4.16
N MET A 164 -2.64 -17.56 3.18
CA MET A 164 -2.55 -16.44 2.23
C MET A 164 -3.79 -15.57 2.37
N TRP A 165 -3.61 -14.24 2.33
CA TRP A 165 -4.67 -13.26 2.60
C TRP A 165 -4.67 -12.19 1.51
N ASP A 166 -5.82 -11.56 1.29
CA ASP A 166 -6.04 -10.60 0.20
C ASP A 166 -5.09 -9.39 0.22
N ASP A 167 -4.79 -8.87 1.40
CA ASP A 167 -4.03 -7.66 1.61
C ASP A 167 -2.51 -7.83 1.47
N THR A 168 -1.99 -9.06 1.50
CA THR A 168 -0.57 -9.37 1.22
C THR A 168 -0.09 -8.73 -0.08
N LEU A 169 -0.94 -8.71 -1.11
CA LEU A 169 -0.60 -8.11 -2.41
C LEU A 169 -0.32 -6.60 -2.29
N MET A 170 -1.13 -5.89 -1.51
CA MET A 170 -0.97 -4.45 -1.30
C MET A 170 0.18 -4.14 -0.34
N MET A 171 0.26 -4.88 0.77
CA MET A 171 1.14 -4.52 1.88
C MET A 171 2.60 -4.95 1.67
N THR A 172 2.86 -5.99 0.87
CA THR A 172 4.22 -6.52 0.65
C THR A 172 4.58 -6.65 -0.82
N VAL A 173 3.70 -7.22 -1.64
CA VAL A 173 4.03 -7.55 -3.04
C VAL A 173 4.20 -6.29 -3.91
N LEU A 174 3.32 -5.30 -3.77
CA LEU A 174 3.45 -4.03 -4.49
C LEU A 174 4.72 -3.25 -4.08
N PRO A 175 5.07 -3.09 -2.79
CA PRO A 175 6.38 -2.58 -2.38
C PRO A 175 7.56 -3.32 -3.02
N LEU A 176 7.57 -4.66 -2.99
CA LEU A 176 8.64 -5.47 -3.58
C LEU A 176 8.78 -5.22 -5.09
N ALA A 177 7.66 -5.18 -5.82
CA ALA A 177 7.65 -4.91 -7.25
C ALA A 177 8.23 -3.53 -7.59
N LYS A 178 7.81 -2.49 -6.86
CA LYS A 178 8.34 -1.13 -7.02
C LYS A 178 9.85 -1.11 -6.75
N ILE A 179 10.31 -1.65 -5.63
CA ILE A 179 11.74 -1.69 -5.29
C ILE A 179 12.53 -2.45 -6.38
N GLY A 180 12.02 -3.57 -6.87
CA GLY A 180 12.60 -4.35 -7.96
C GLY A 180 12.85 -3.53 -9.21
N LYS A 181 11.83 -2.78 -9.65
CA LYS A 181 11.97 -1.86 -10.79
C LYS A 181 12.98 -0.75 -10.51
N LEU A 182 12.87 -0.10 -9.36
CA LEU A 182 13.69 1.05 -8.99
C LEU A 182 15.19 0.70 -8.91
N LEU A 183 15.51 -0.48 -8.36
CA LEU A 183 16.89 -0.94 -8.18
C LEU A 183 17.37 -1.83 -9.33
N ASN A 184 16.60 -1.97 -10.41
CA ASN A 184 16.89 -2.86 -11.54
C ASN A 184 17.16 -4.32 -11.13
N ARG A 185 16.36 -4.86 -10.20
CA ARG A 185 16.38 -6.25 -9.74
C ARG A 185 15.15 -7.00 -10.30
N PRO A 186 15.21 -7.52 -11.55
CA PRO A 186 14.05 -8.10 -12.22
C PRO A 186 13.43 -9.28 -11.47
N GLN A 187 14.23 -10.07 -10.75
CA GLN A 187 13.75 -11.21 -9.97
C GLN A 187 12.70 -10.82 -8.90
N TYR A 188 12.74 -9.59 -8.38
CA TYR A 188 11.72 -9.11 -7.44
C TYR A 188 10.37 -8.89 -8.11
N VAL A 189 10.40 -8.46 -9.37
CA VAL A 189 9.19 -8.21 -10.17
C VAL A 189 8.60 -9.53 -10.65
N GLU A 190 9.46 -10.49 -11.00
CA GLU A 190 9.06 -11.87 -11.33
C GLU A 190 8.38 -12.56 -10.14
N GLU A 191 8.99 -12.48 -8.94
CA GLU A 191 8.40 -12.97 -7.71
C GLU A 191 7.06 -12.28 -7.43
N ALA A 192 7.01 -10.95 -7.55
CA ALA A 192 5.75 -10.24 -7.34
C ALA A 192 4.66 -10.72 -8.32
N THR A 193 5.00 -10.92 -9.58
CA THR A 193 4.07 -11.41 -10.61
C THR A 193 3.57 -12.82 -10.28
N TYR A 194 4.47 -13.70 -9.81
CA TYR A 194 4.11 -15.03 -9.34
C TYR A 194 3.12 -14.96 -8.17
N GLN A 195 3.37 -14.09 -7.18
CA GLN A 195 2.48 -13.91 -6.05
C GLN A 195 1.08 -13.44 -6.48
N PHE A 196 0.95 -12.52 -7.44
CA PHE A 196 -0.35 -12.14 -7.98
C PHE A 196 -1.11 -13.35 -8.56
N LEU A 197 -0.46 -14.18 -9.38
CA LEU A 197 -1.10 -15.35 -9.98
C LEU A 197 -1.53 -16.37 -8.93
N LEU A 198 -0.69 -16.60 -7.92
CA LEU A 198 -0.99 -17.57 -6.85
C LEU A 198 -2.11 -17.07 -5.92
N HIS A 199 -2.16 -15.77 -5.63
CA HIS A 199 -3.27 -15.19 -4.87
C HIS A 199 -4.58 -15.25 -5.66
N VAL A 200 -4.56 -15.01 -6.98
CA VAL A 200 -5.74 -15.24 -7.85
C VAL A 200 -6.21 -16.69 -7.74
N GLN A 201 -5.28 -17.65 -7.88
CA GLN A 201 -5.60 -19.08 -7.84
C GLN A 201 -6.32 -19.48 -6.56
N ASN A 202 -5.86 -18.98 -5.42
CA ASN A 202 -6.30 -19.46 -4.10
C ASN A 202 -7.43 -18.63 -3.48
N LEU A 203 -7.58 -17.37 -3.86
CA LEU A 203 -8.54 -16.45 -3.23
C LEU A 203 -9.70 -16.04 -4.16
N MET A 204 -9.55 -16.05 -5.48
CA MET A 204 -10.61 -15.61 -6.38
C MET A 204 -11.74 -16.64 -6.47
N ASP A 205 -12.97 -16.19 -6.22
CA ASP A 205 -14.18 -16.97 -6.31
C ASP A 205 -14.77 -16.88 -7.72
N ARG A 206 -14.51 -17.90 -8.54
CA ARG A 206 -14.98 -17.99 -9.93
C ARG A 206 -16.50 -17.93 -10.10
N GLU A 207 -17.29 -18.21 -9.06
CA GLU A 207 -18.75 -18.17 -9.11
C GLU A 207 -19.27 -16.72 -9.18
N THR A 208 -18.59 -15.79 -8.51
CA THR A 208 -19.05 -14.40 -8.35
C THR A 208 -18.12 -13.37 -8.97
N GLY A 209 -16.86 -13.72 -9.21
CA GLY A 209 -15.79 -12.78 -9.59
C GLY A 209 -15.24 -11.97 -8.41
N LEU A 210 -15.77 -12.16 -7.20
CA LEU A 210 -15.23 -11.58 -5.96
C LEU A 210 -14.13 -12.48 -5.39
N TRP A 211 -13.51 -12.03 -4.30
CA TRP A 211 -12.41 -12.72 -3.65
C TRP A 211 -12.80 -13.10 -2.22
N PHE A 212 -12.38 -14.28 -1.79
CA PHE A 212 -12.40 -14.66 -0.39
C PHE A 212 -11.26 -13.98 0.37
N HIS A 213 -11.48 -13.70 1.66
CA HIS A 213 -10.53 -12.97 2.47
C HIS A 213 -9.20 -13.72 2.69
N GLY A 214 -9.27 -15.04 2.86
CA GLY A 214 -8.11 -15.86 3.15
C GLY A 214 -8.21 -17.28 2.58
N TRP A 215 -7.06 -17.93 2.51
CA TRP A 215 -6.85 -19.32 2.11
C TRP A 215 -5.90 -19.97 3.11
N ASN A 216 -6.17 -21.21 3.49
CA ASN A 216 -5.25 -22.05 4.26
C ASN A 216 -4.94 -23.32 3.48
N TYR A 217 -3.66 -23.62 3.27
CA TYR A 217 -3.25 -24.91 2.68
C TYR A 217 -3.46 -26.08 3.65
N GLU A 218 -3.38 -25.84 4.96
CA GLU A 218 -3.85 -26.82 5.93
C GLU A 218 -5.38 -26.97 5.78
N GLY A 219 -5.81 -28.16 5.37
CA GLY A 219 -7.22 -28.43 5.08
C GLY A 219 -7.73 -27.83 3.75
N ARG A 220 -6.91 -27.05 3.03
CA ARG A 220 -7.18 -26.53 1.67
C ARG A 220 -8.56 -25.85 1.57
N HIS A 221 -8.79 -24.82 2.39
CA HIS A 221 -10.08 -24.14 2.48
C HIS A 221 -9.96 -22.61 2.58
N ASN A 222 -11.02 -21.90 2.17
CA ASN A 222 -11.12 -20.43 2.25
C ASN A 222 -11.82 -19.94 3.54
N PHE A 223 -11.49 -20.52 4.70
CA PHE A 223 -12.17 -20.22 5.98
C PHE A 223 -13.71 -20.18 5.84
N ALA A 224 -14.34 -19.07 6.22
CA ALA A 224 -15.78 -18.84 6.14
C ALA A 224 -16.30 -18.52 4.72
N ARG A 225 -15.44 -18.54 3.69
CA ARG A 225 -15.75 -18.13 2.31
C ARG A 225 -16.35 -16.72 2.26
N ALA A 226 -15.83 -15.83 3.11
CA ALA A 226 -16.31 -14.47 3.26
C ALA A 226 -15.80 -13.58 2.11
N ARG A 227 -16.73 -13.00 1.36
CA ARG A 227 -16.47 -12.01 0.30
C ARG A 227 -16.48 -10.61 0.91
N TRP A 228 -15.51 -10.37 1.78
CA TRP A 228 -15.51 -9.21 2.64
C TRP A 228 -15.07 -7.94 1.89
N ALA A 229 -15.81 -6.85 2.09
CA ALA A 229 -15.72 -5.65 1.26
C ALA A 229 -14.36 -4.95 1.31
N ARG A 230 -13.80 -4.72 2.51
CA ARG A 230 -12.48 -4.08 2.64
C ARG A 230 -11.38 -4.97 2.06
N GLY A 231 -11.47 -6.27 2.26
CA GLY A 231 -10.58 -7.26 1.64
C GLY A 231 -10.57 -7.16 0.12
N ASN A 232 -11.74 -7.23 -0.50
CA ASN A 232 -11.90 -7.06 -1.95
C ASN A 232 -11.43 -5.68 -2.45
N SER A 233 -11.52 -4.63 -1.62
CA SER A 233 -11.03 -3.31 -1.99
C SER A 233 -9.51 -3.26 -2.14
N TRP A 234 -8.75 -4.10 -1.41
CA TRP A 234 -7.30 -4.19 -1.61
C TRP A 234 -6.94 -4.67 -3.02
N LEU A 235 -7.63 -5.70 -3.52
CA LEU A 235 -7.45 -6.21 -4.88
C LEU A 235 -7.81 -5.14 -5.91
N THR A 236 -8.91 -4.42 -5.64
CA THR A 236 -9.40 -3.35 -6.51
C THR A 236 -8.40 -2.19 -6.62
N MET A 237 -7.64 -1.91 -5.55
CA MET A 237 -6.59 -0.89 -5.54
C MET A 237 -5.27 -1.39 -6.14
N VAL A 238 -4.82 -2.57 -5.71
CA VAL A 238 -3.46 -3.05 -6.00
C VAL A 238 -3.30 -3.56 -7.43
N ILE A 239 -4.35 -4.11 -8.06
CA ILE A 239 -4.26 -4.65 -9.43
C ILE A 239 -4.02 -3.52 -10.45
N PRO A 240 -4.82 -2.43 -10.47
CA PRO A 240 -4.54 -1.29 -11.35
C PRO A 240 -3.17 -0.66 -11.09
N ASP A 241 -2.79 -0.53 -9.82
CA ASP A 241 -1.48 -0.03 -9.45
C ASP A 241 -0.42 -0.95 -10.06
N PHE A 242 -0.32 -2.23 -9.67
CA PHE A 242 0.67 -3.15 -10.24
C PHE A 242 0.69 -3.18 -11.78
N TRP A 243 -0.47 -3.14 -12.42
CA TRP A 243 -0.58 -3.12 -13.88
C TRP A 243 0.07 -1.88 -14.50
N ASN A 244 -0.19 -0.69 -13.97
CA ASN A 244 0.40 0.57 -14.45
C ASN A 244 1.94 0.53 -14.46
N TRP A 245 2.54 -0.19 -13.51
CA TRP A 245 3.99 -0.38 -13.44
C TRP A 245 4.49 -1.46 -14.41
N TRP A 246 3.71 -2.51 -14.63
CA TRP A 246 4.07 -3.61 -15.52
C TRP A 246 4.12 -3.16 -16.99
N ILE A 247 3.15 -2.35 -17.43
CA ILE A 247 3.02 -1.94 -18.84
C ILE A 247 3.85 -0.70 -19.23
N SER A 248 4.50 -0.03 -18.28
CA SER A 248 5.28 1.18 -18.56
C SER A 248 6.78 0.84 -18.68
N PRO A 249 7.35 0.67 -19.90
CA PRO A 249 8.77 0.36 -20.08
C PRO A 249 9.70 1.51 -19.69
N ARG A 250 9.17 2.70 -19.41
CA ARG A 250 9.83 3.85 -18.79
C ARG A 250 8.75 4.61 -18.05
N GLY A 251 8.89 4.82 -16.74
CA GLY A 251 7.91 5.51 -15.88
C GLY A 251 7.36 6.80 -16.50
N THR A 252 6.32 6.67 -17.30
CA THR A 252 5.59 7.79 -17.87
C THR A 252 4.79 8.37 -16.74
N ARG A 253 5.27 9.52 -16.23
CA ARG A 253 4.47 10.46 -15.45
C ARG A 253 3.17 10.69 -16.22
N TYR A 254 2.09 10.05 -15.79
CA TYR A 254 0.76 10.47 -16.20
C TYR A 254 0.47 11.78 -15.47
N GLY A 255 0.89 12.89 -16.08
CA GLY A 255 0.67 14.24 -15.63
C GLY A 255 -0.02 15.06 -16.72
N ALA A 256 -1.24 15.50 -16.41
CA ALA A 256 -2.06 16.52 -17.07
C ALA A 256 -2.69 16.17 -18.44
N ILE A 257 -3.99 15.85 -18.38
CA ILE A 257 -4.98 16.35 -19.35
C ILE A 257 -5.67 17.55 -18.70
#